data_AF-R9PGZ2-F1
#
_entry.id   AF-R9PGZ2-F1
#
_cell.length_a   1.000
_cell.length_b   1.000
_cell.length_c   1.000
_cell.angle_alpha   90.00
_cell.angle_beta   90.00
_cell.angle_gamma   90.00
#
_symmetry.space_group_name_H-M   'P 1'
#
loop_
_entity.id
_entity.type
_entity.pdbx_description
1 polymer ?
#
loop_
_entity_poly.entity_id
_entity_poly.type
_entity_poly.pdbx_seq_one_letter_code
_entity_poly.pdbx_strand_id
1 'polypeptide(L)'
;MLKAISAQFVIKVDGIRVEVSKGQVPEYFIREIKLVQRSAQAIKGKIYGMRRGRQINLECSKEIPEHILQRLRNVWRPNPTPSNDGSLKRR
;
A
#
# COMPACT_ATOMS: atom_id res chain seq x y z
N MET A 1 5.00 17.55 -11.94
CA MET A 1 3.60 17.45 -11.46
C MET A 1 2.72 16.54 -12.34
N LEU A 2 3.21 15.40 -12.87
CA LEU A 2 2.43 14.55 -13.81
C LEU A 2 1.97 13.19 -13.23
N LYS A 3 2.46 12.80 -12.05
CA LYS A 3 2.19 11.45 -11.49
C LYS A 3 0.77 11.28 -10.96
N ALA A 4 0.18 12.29 -10.34
CA ALA A 4 -1.19 12.20 -9.80
C ALA A 4 -2.29 12.11 -10.88
N ILE A 5 -2.01 12.62 -12.09
CA ILE A 5 -2.96 12.60 -13.21
C ILE A 5 -3.10 11.17 -13.75
N SER A 6 -1.97 10.47 -13.92
CA SER A 6 -1.89 9.10 -14.46
C SER A 6 -1.97 8.00 -13.39
N ALA A 7 -1.89 8.35 -12.10
CA ALA A 7 -2.12 7.42 -11.01
C ALA A 7 -3.58 6.95 -11.01
N GLN A 8 -3.76 5.63 -10.98
CA GLN A 8 -5.06 4.97 -10.83
C GLN A 8 -5.64 5.24 -9.44
N PHE A 9 -4.78 5.24 -8.42
CA PHE A 9 -5.14 5.66 -7.07
C PHE A 9 -3.99 6.40 -6.39
N VAL A 10 -4.36 7.24 -5.43
CA VAL A 10 -3.44 8.04 -4.62
C VAL A 10 -3.85 7.89 -3.16
N ILE A 11 -2.90 7.45 -2.33
CA ILE A 11 -3.08 7.32 -0.89
C ILE A 11 -2.15 8.31 -0.22
N LYS A 12 -2.70 9.20 0.59
CA LYS A 12 -1.96 10.12 1.43
C LYS A 12 -1.83 9.50 2.81
N VAL A 13 -0.61 9.44 3.31
CA VAL A 13 -0.29 8.99 4.65
C VAL A 13 0.32 10.17 5.39
N ASP A 14 -0.30 10.56 6.51
CA ASP A 14 0.14 11.67 7.33
C ASP A 14 0.21 11.23 8.79
N GLY A 15 1.33 10.59 9.16
CA GLY A 15 1.62 10.15 10.52
C GLY A 15 0.69 9.02 10.97
N ILE A 16 -0.48 9.38 11.50
CA ILE A 16 -1.54 8.46 11.97
C ILE A 16 -2.75 8.40 11.03
N ARG A 17 -2.85 9.31 10.05
CA ARG A 17 -3.98 9.35 9.11
C ARG A 17 -3.59 8.68 7.79
N VAL A 18 -4.47 7.81 7.29
CA VAL A 18 -4.37 7.21 5.95
C VAL A 18 -5.63 7.62 5.21
N GLU A 19 -5.46 8.35 4.11
CA GLU A 19 -6.56 8.92 3.34
C GLU A 19 -6.39 8.58 1.87
N VAL A 20 -7.43 8.00 1.26
CA VAL A 20 -7.42 7.69 -0.18
C VAL A 20 -7.90 8.94 -0.90
N SER A 21 -6.97 9.66 -1.51
CA SER A 21 -7.23 10.92 -2.21
C SER A 21 -7.80 10.69 -3.61
N LYS A 22 -7.52 9.55 -4.24
CA LYS A 22 -8.00 9.22 -5.59
C LYS A 22 -8.07 7.71 -5.79
N GLY A 23 -9.05 7.25 -6.57
CA GLY A 23 -9.18 5.86 -7.00
C GLY A 23 -9.78 4.93 -5.94
N GLN A 24 -9.90 3.66 -6.31
CA GLN A 24 -10.27 2.61 -5.37
C GLN A 24 -9.04 1.80 -5.00
N VAL A 25 -8.92 1.54 -3.69
CA VAL A 25 -7.84 0.77 -3.11
C VAL A 25 -8.48 -0.38 -2.34
N PRO A 26 -8.02 -1.63 -2.55
CA PRO A 26 -8.57 -2.75 -1.82
C PRO A 26 -8.41 -2.59 -0.29
N GLU A 27 -9.40 -3.03 0.47
CA GLU A 27 -9.39 -2.87 1.93
C GLU A 27 -8.19 -3.57 2.58
N TYR A 28 -7.78 -4.75 2.08
CA TYR A 28 -6.60 -5.46 2.56
C TYR A 28 -5.33 -4.61 2.45
N PHE A 29 -5.22 -3.80 1.39
CA PHE A 29 -4.06 -2.93 1.19
C PHE A 29 -4.07 -1.75 2.17
N ILE A 30 -5.25 -1.20 2.47
CA ILE A 30 -5.41 -0.15 3.48
C ILE A 30 -5.06 -0.69 4.88
N ARG A 31 -5.48 -1.92 5.20
CA ARG A 31 -5.14 -2.60 6.47
C ARG A 31 -3.63 -2.80 6.61
N GLU A 32 -2.97 -3.27 5.56
CA GLU A 32 -1.51 -3.42 5.55
C GLU A 32 -0.79 -2.08 5.72
N ILE A 33 -1.22 -1.01 5.04
CA ILE A 33 -0.66 0.33 5.25
C ILE A 33 -0.79 0.75 6.72
N LYS A 34 -1.95 0.51 7.36
CA LYS A 34 -2.16 0.81 8.79
C LYS A 34 -1.25 -0.02 9.71
N LEU A 35 -1.05 -1.31 9.41
CA LEU A 35 -0.14 -2.18 10.19
C LEU A 35 1.31 -1.71 10.09
N VAL A 36 1.71 -1.36 8.88
CA VAL A 36 3.05 -0.84 8.58
C VAL A 36 3.26 0.52 9.24
N GLN A 37 2.24 1.38 9.22
CA GLN A 37 2.23 2.66 9.93
C GLN A 37 2.39 2.50 11.44
N ARG A 38 1.71 1.53 12.05
CA ARG A 38 1.88 1.21 13.48
C ARG A 38 3.29 0.72 13.80
N SER A 39 3.90 -0.04 12.90
CA SER A 39 5.23 -0.64 13.10
C SER A 39 6.37 0.36 12.88
N ALA A 40 6.21 1.31 11.95
CA ALA A 40 7.29 2.17 11.48
C ALA A 40 7.36 3.55 12.15
N GLN A 41 6.60 3.79 13.25
CA GLN A 41 6.51 5.09 13.95
C GLN A 41 6.34 6.28 13.00
N ALA A 42 5.10 6.51 12.57
CA ALA A 42 4.67 7.71 11.82
C ALA A 42 5.36 7.92 10.45
N ILE A 43 4.96 7.11 9.48
CA ILE A 43 5.23 7.37 8.06
C ILE A 43 4.43 8.57 7.56
N LYS A 44 5.09 9.45 6.79
CA LYS A 44 4.47 10.56 6.07
C LYS A 44 4.82 10.43 4.59
N GLY A 45 3.86 10.68 3.72
CA GLY A 45 4.10 10.66 2.28
C GLY A 45 2.87 10.34 1.46
N LYS A 46 3.08 10.14 0.17
CA LYS A 46 2.03 9.78 -0.79
C LYS A 46 2.43 8.52 -1.52
N ILE A 47 1.50 7.59 -1.64
CA ILE A 47 1.61 6.35 -2.40
C ILE A 47 0.76 6.52 -3.66
N TYR A 48 1.36 6.26 -4.81
CA TYR A 48 0.75 6.38 -6.12
C TYR A 48 0.71 5.00 -6.77
N GLY A 49 -0.49 4.54 -7.13
CA GLY A 49 -0.67 3.35 -7.96
C GLY A 49 -0.61 3.73 -9.42
N MET A 50 0.53 3.54 -10.08
CA MET A 50 0.75 3.89 -11.48
C MET A 50 0.42 2.69 -12.37
N ARG A 51 -0.64 2.78 -13.18
CA ARG A 51 -0.96 1.72 -14.14
C ARG A 51 0.06 1.75 -15.29
N ARG A 52 0.90 0.72 -15.37
CA ARG A 52 1.86 0.50 -16.46
C ARG A 52 1.42 -0.74 -17.24
N GLY A 53 0.63 -0.51 -18.29
CA GLY A 53 0.06 -1.59 -19.11
C GLY A 53 -0.91 -2.47 -18.31
N ARG A 54 -0.53 -3.74 -18.10
CA ARG A 54 -1.34 -4.75 -17.39
C ARG A 54 -1.01 -4.87 -15.90
N GLN A 55 -0.01 -4.14 -15.42
CA GLN A 55 0.42 -4.14 -14.01
C GLN A 55 0.27 -2.75 -13.41
N ILE A 56 0.07 -2.70 -12.10
CA ILE A 56 0.03 -1.45 -11.34
C ILE A 56 1.32 -1.40 -10.53
N ASN A 57 2.18 -0.44 -10.86
CA ASN A 57 3.39 -0.17 -10.12
C ASN A 57 3.10 0.79 -8.97
N LEU A 58 3.51 0.40 -7.77
CA LEU A 58 3.52 1.32 -6.63
C LEU A 58 4.75 2.22 -6.70
N GLU A 59 4.48 3.53 -6.74
CA GLU A 59 5.46 4.58 -6.51
C GLU A 59 5.12 5.32 -5.20
N CYS A 60 6.11 5.93 -4.58
CA CYS A 60 5.89 6.74 -3.39
C CYS A 60 6.68 8.05 -3.43
N SER A 61 6.37 8.97 -2.53
CA SER A 61 7.24 10.11 -2.23
C SER A 61 8.49 9.67 -1.46
N LYS A 62 9.60 10.40 -1.63
CA LYS A 62 10.90 10.18 -0.95
C LYS A 62 10.83 10.16 0.59
N GLU A 63 9.74 10.61 1.18
CA GLU A 63 9.49 10.58 2.62
C GLU A 63 9.13 9.18 3.16
N ILE A 64 8.77 8.24 2.28
CA ILE A 64 8.47 6.86 2.67
C ILE A 64 9.76 6.02 2.62
N PRO A 65 10.13 5.32 3.71
CA PRO A 65 11.32 4.48 3.73
C PRO A 65 11.26 3.34 2.71
N GLU A 66 12.41 2.94 2.16
CA GLU A 66 12.49 1.89 1.15
C GLU A 66 12.02 0.51 1.65
N HIS A 67 12.25 0.18 2.92
CA HIS A 67 11.76 -1.08 3.50
C HIS A 67 10.22 -1.16 3.52
N ILE A 68 9.55 -0.02 3.67
CA ILE A 68 8.08 0.10 3.60
C ILE A 68 7.63 -0.12 2.16
N LEU A 69 8.35 0.44 1.19
CA LEU A 69 8.04 0.24 -0.22
C LEU A 69 8.14 -1.21 -0.66
N GLN A 70 9.21 -1.89 -0.27
CA GLN A 70 9.41 -3.30 -0.54
C GLN A 70 8.23 -4.12 0.03
N ARG A 71 7.82 -3.84 1.27
CA ARG A 71 6.67 -4.50 1.90
C ARG A 71 5.36 -4.20 1.15
N LEU A 72 5.08 -2.94 0.84
CA LEU A 72 3.87 -2.56 0.10
C LEU A 72 3.83 -3.19 -1.29
N ARG A 73 4.95 -3.27 -2.00
CA ARG A 73 5.07 -4.00 -3.27
C ARG A 73 4.79 -5.50 -3.12
N ASN A 74 5.26 -6.12 -2.03
CA ASN A 74 4.98 -7.52 -1.74
C ASN A 74 3.50 -7.78 -1.45
N VAL A 75 2.82 -6.86 -0.75
CA VAL A 75 1.38 -6.93 -0.47
C VAL A 75 0.56 -6.69 -1.74
N TRP A 76 1.03 -5.81 -2.62
CA TRP A 76 0.34 -5.39 -3.86
C TRP A 76 0.36 -6.45 -4.98
N ARG A 77 0.38 -7.73 -4.63
CA ARG A 77 0.30 -8.80 -5.62
C ARG A 77 -1.15 -8.98 -6.07
N PRO A 78 -1.43 -9.10 -7.38
CA PRO A 78 -2.78 -9.34 -7.92
C PRO A 78 -3.34 -10.73 -7.61
N ASN A 79 -2.73 -11.47 -6.69
CA ASN A 79 -3.25 -12.75 -6.22
C ASN A 79 -3.33 -12.70 -4.70
N PRO A 80 -4.47 -12.27 -4.13
CA PRO A 80 -4.79 -12.69 -2.79
C PRO A 80 -5.00 -14.20 -2.88
N THR A 81 -3.94 -15.00 -2.68
CA THR A 81 -4.20 -16.24 -1.97
C THR A 81 -4.82 -15.78 -0.66
N PRO A 82 -6.10 -16.10 -0.38
CA PRO A 82 -6.68 -15.77 0.90
C PRO A 82 -5.73 -16.38 1.93
N SER A 83 -5.15 -15.53 2.78
CA SER A 83 -4.45 -16.00 3.96
C SER A 83 -5.44 -16.86 4.71
N ASN A 84 -5.24 -18.18 4.60
CA ASN A 84 -5.98 -19.19 5.31
C ASN A 84 -5.50 -19.11 6.77
N ASP A 85 -5.95 -18.06 7.45
CA ASP A 85 -5.89 -17.94 8.90
C ASP A 85 -6.80 -19.03 9.45
N GLY A 86 -6.20 -20.03 10.09
CA GLY A 86 -6.94 -21.09 10.78
C GLY A 86 -6.67 -22.49 10.27
N SER A 87 -5.48 -23.03 10.56
CA SER A 87 -5.30 -24.44 10.94
C SER A 87 -3.87 -24.72 11.40
N LEU A 88 -3.45 -24.08 12.49
CA LEU A 88 -2.49 -24.73 13.41
C LEU A 88 -3.26 -25.81 14.18
N LYS A 89 -3.62 -26.90 13.51
CA LYS A 89 -3.89 -28.16 14.20
C LYS A 89 -2.53 -28.71 14.63
N ARG A 90 -2.07 -28.30 15.82
CA ARG A 90 -1.21 -29.18 16.61
C ARG A 90 -2.07 -30.39 16.97
N ARG A 91 -1.76 -31.53 16.38
CA ARG A 91 -2.25 -32.84 16.81
C ARG A 91 -1.03 -33.74 16.97
#